data_AF-A0A940PR06-F1
#
_entry.id   AF-A0A940PR06-F1
#
_cell.length_a   1.000
_cell.length_b   1.000
_cell.length_c   1.000
_cell.angle_alpha   90.00
_cell.angle_beta   90.00
_cell.angle_gamma   90.00
#
_symmetry.space_group_name_H-M   'P 1'
#
loop_
_entity.id
_entity.type
_entity.pdbx_description
1 polymer ?
#
loop_
_entity_poly.entity_id
_entity_poly.type
_entity_poly.pdbx_seq_one_letter_code
_entity_poly.pdbx_strand_id
1 'polypeptide(L)' 'MWSYVITGIIALLVGGVGGFFIGVSYLRKQLEKMQSSPEMMQQMAKQMGYNLNKQQMQKMQQMMKNQKFRP' A
#
# COMPACT_ATOMS: atom_id res chain seq x y z
N MET A 1 29.04 6.94 -35.08
CA MET A 1 27.59 6.69 -35.26
C MET A 1 27.07 5.59 -34.33
N TRP A 2 27.65 4.38 -34.35
CA TRP A 2 27.24 3.26 -33.49
C TRP A 2 27.40 3.48 -31.97
N SER A 3 28.39 4.26 -31.55
CA SER A 3 28.61 4.61 -30.14
C SER A 3 27.41 5.30 -29.49
N TYR A 4 26.77 6.25 -30.20
CA TYR A 4 25.59 6.96 -29.69
C TYR A 4 24.39 6.03 -29.51
N VAL A 5 24.22 5.05 -30.40
CA VAL A 5 23.14 4.06 -30.33
C VAL A 5 23.33 3.18 -29.10
N ILE A 6 24.55 2.70 -28.86
CA ILE A 6 24.87 1.87 -27.70
C ILE A 6 24.67 2.64 -26.39
N THR A 7 25.14 3.89 -26.32
CA THR A 7 24.92 4.76 -25.14
C THR A 7 23.44 4.98 -24.88
N GLY A 8 22.63 5.19 -25.92
CA GLY A 8 21.17 5.36 -25.78
C GLY A 8 20.48 4.12 -25.20
N ILE A 9 20.85 2.93 -25.66
CA ILE A 9 20.28 1.67 -25.14
C ILE A 9 20.66 1.47 -23.66
N ILE A 10 21.92 1.71 -23.30
CA ILE A 10 22.37 1.60 -21.91
C ILE A 10 21.65 2.62 -21.02
N ALA A 11 21.48 3.86 -21.50
CA ALA A 11 20.75 4.89 -20.77
C ALA A 11 19.28 4.50 -20.53
N LEU A 12 18.61 3.90 -21.51
CA LEU A 12 17.24 3.40 -21.36
C LEU A 12 17.15 2.23 -20.37
N LEU A 13 18.12 1.32 -20.39
CA LEU A 13 18.16 0.20 -19.44
C LEU A 13 18.44 0.69 -18.01
N VAL A 14 19.44 1.56 -17.82
CA VAL A 14 19.77 2.12 -16.51
C VAL A 14 18.65 3.01 -15.99
N GLY A 15 18.04 3.83 -16.85
CA GLY A 15 16.89 4.66 -16.51
C GLY A 15 15.64 3.83 -16.20
N GLY A 16 15.39 2.77 -16.96
CA GLY A 16 14.28 1.84 -16.73
C GLY A 16 14.42 1.07 -15.42
N VAL A 17 15.59 0.47 -15.18
CA VAL A 17 15.87 -0.28 -13.94
C VAL A 17 15.92 0.66 -12.74
N GLY A 18 16.62 1.79 -12.84
CA GLY A 18 16.72 2.79 -11.78
C GLY A 18 15.36 3.41 -11.44
N GLY A 19 14.59 3.80 -12.46
CA GLY A 19 13.25 4.35 -12.31
C GLY A 19 12.26 3.35 -11.72
N PHE A 20 12.32 2.09 -12.15
CA PHE A 20 11.47 1.01 -11.61
C PHE A 20 11.77 0.74 -10.12
N PHE A 21 13.04 0.65 -9.73
CA PHE A 21 13.41 0.42 -8.34
C PHE A 21 12.99 1.57 -7.41
N ILE A 22 13.19 2.82 -7.85
CA ILE A 22 12.72 4.00 -7.11
C ILE A 22 11.19 4.01 -7.04
N GLY A 23 10.51 3.75 -8.15
CA GLY A 23 9.05 3.70 -8.22
C GLY A 23 8.44 2.66 -7.28
N VAL A 24 8.94 1.42 -7.30
CA VAL A 24 8.50 0.34 -6.41
C VAL A 24 8.77 0.69 -4.94
N SER A 25 9.95 1.22 -4.63
CA SER A 25 10.29 1.63 -3.26
C SER A 25 9.39 2.77 -2.74
N TYR A 26 9.02 3.71 -3.62
CA TYR A 26 8.09 4.78 -3.30
C TYR A 26 6.66 4.26 -3.11
N LEU A 27 6.17 3.41 -4.00
CA LEU A 27 4.85 2.78 -3.86
C LEU A 27 4.76 1.96 -2.58
N ARG A 28 5.79 1.18 -2.26
CA ARG A 28 5.85 0.38 -1.04
C ARG A 28 5.71 1.27 0.20
N LYS A 29 6.46 2.38 0.26
CA LYS A 29 6.34 3.35 1.37
C LYS A 29 4.95 3.99 1.46
N GLN A 30 4.30 4.24 0.32
CA GLN A 30 2.92 4.75 0.31
C GLN A 30 1.92 3.72 0.83
N LEU A 31 2.05 2.47 0.42
CA LEU A 31 1.18 1.38 0.86
C LEU A 31 1.39 1.05 2.34
N GLU A 32 2.62 1.04 2.83
CA GLU A 32 2.92 0.88 4.27
C GLU A 32 2.26 2.00 5.11
N LYS A 33 2.30 3.25 4.63
CA LYS A 33 1.58 4.36 5.27
C LYS A 33 0.05 4.19 5.20
N MET A 34 -0.47 3.59 4.14
CA MET A 34 -1.91 3.36 3.95
C MET A 34 -2.45 2.23 4.83
N GLN A 35 -1.67 1.17 5.06
CA GLN A 35 -2.04 0.04 5.94
C GLN A 35 -2.10 0.43 7.42
N SER A 36 -1.47 1.53 7.80
CA SER A 36 -1.37 1.97 9.19
C SER A 36 -2.64 2.64 9.72
N SER A 37 -3.68 2.80 8.90
CA SER A 37 -4.96 3.39 9.29
C SER A 37 -6.03 2.31 9.47
N PRO A 38 -6.32 1.86 10.71
CA PRO A 38 -7.45 0.97 10.97
C PRO A 38 -8.79 1.57 10.52
N GLU A 39 -8.88 2.90 10.41
CA GLU A 39 -10.05 3.63 9.94
C GLU A 39 -10.26 3.47 8.43
N MET A 40 -9.18 3.51 7.64
CA MET A 40 -9.25 3.37 6.17
C MET A 40 -9.59 1.92 5.78
N MET A 41 -9.06 0.93 6.50
CA MET A 41 -9.46 -0.47 6.32
C MET A 41 -10.94 -0.71 6.71
N GLN A 42 -11.43 -0.09 7.78
CA GLN A 42 -12.86 -0.16 8.14
C GLN A 42 -13.76 0.48 7.08
N GLN A 43 -13.35 1.59 6.47
CA GLN A 43 -14.11 2.24 5.41
C GLN A 43 -14.09 1.41 4.11
N MET A 44 -12.94 0.84 3.75
CA MET A 44 -12.81 -0.04 2.58
C MET A 44 -13.65 -1.32 2.74
N ALA A 45 -13.66 -1.94 3.94
CA ALA A 45 -14.52 -3.09 4.24
C ALA A 45 -16.01 -2.74 4.16
N LYS A 46 -16.44 -1.58 4.67
CA LYS A 46 -17.83 -1.09 4.55
C LYS A 46 -18.23 -0.82 3.10
N GLN A 47 -17.33 -0.23 2.32
CA GLN A 47 -17.57 0.10 0.90
C GLN A 47 -17.58 -1.15 0.01
N MET A 48 -16.85 -2.22 0.37
CA MET A 48 -16.86 -3.50 -0.35
C MET A 48 -18.16 -4.31 -0.15
N GLY A 49 -19.22 -3.72 0.43
CA GLY A 49 -20.52 -4.36 0.56
C GLY A 49 -20.67 -5.29 1.76
N TYR A 50 -19.70 -5.34 2.68
CA TYR A 50 -19.96 -5.88 4.01
C TYR A 50 -20.93 -4.93 4.72
N ASN A 51 -22.23 -5.22 4.60
CA ASN A 51 -23.29 -4.56 5.36
C ASN A 51 -23.19 -4.99 6.83
N LEU A 52 -22.16 -4.49 7.51
CA LEU A 52 -21.95 -4.68 8.92
C LEU A 52 -23.13 -4.01 9.63
N ASN A 53 -24.12 -4.81 10.04
CA ASN A 53 -25.20 -4.38 10.93
C ASN A 53 -24.58 -3.58 12.09
N LYS A 54 -25.19 -2.44 12.47
CA LYS A 54 -24.71 -1.54 13.54
C LYS A 54 -24.30 -2.31 14.81
N GLN A 55 -24.99 -3.41 15.12
CA GLN A 55 -24.67 -4.31 16.23
C GLN A 55 -23.34 -5.08 16.04
N GLN A 56 -23.04 -5.57 14.83
CA GLN A 56 -21.78 -6.25 14.52
C GLN A 56 -20.61 -5.28 14.56
N MET A 57 -20.82 -4.02 14.15
CA MET A 57 -19.81 -2.98 14.21
C MET A 57 -19.44 -2.62 15.65
N GLN A 58 -20.44 -2.49 16.55
CA GLN A 58 -20.20 -2.30 17.98
C GLN A 58 -19.48 -3.49 18.62
N LYS A 59 -19.88 -4.73 18.28
CA LYS A 59 -19.23 -5.95 18.76
C LYS A 59 -17.77 -6.02 18.30
N MET A 60 -17.48 -5.65 17.06
CA MET A 60 -16.14 -5.60 16.49
C MET A 60 -15.27 -4.51 17.13
N GLN A 61 -15.84 -3.33 17.41
CA GLN A 61 -15.16 -2.27 18.17
C GLN A 61 -14.81 -2.72 19.59
N GLN A 62 -15.69 -3.46 20.26
CA GLN A 62 -15.42 -4.06 21.57
C GLN A 62 -14.31 -5.11 21.51
N MET A 63 -14.32 -5.98 20.50
CA MET A 63 -13.28 -7.00 20.31
C MET A 63 -11.92 -6.38 19.97
N MET A 64 -11.86 -5.34 19.13
CA MET A 64 -10.61 -4.62 18.82
C MET A 64 -10.07 -3.85 20.02
N LYS A 65 -10.96 -3.23 20.82
CA LYS A 65 -10.59 -2.54 22.07
C LYS A 65 -10.01 -3.53 23.11
N ASN A 66 -10.49 -4.77 23.11
CA ASN A 66 -10.02 -5.83 24.01
C ASN A 66 -8.83 -6.64 23.46
N GLN A 67 -8.45 -6.46 22.19
CA GLN A 67 -7.22 -7.04 21.61
C GLN A 67 -6.00 -6.12 21.76
N LYS A 68 -6.18 -4.88 22.22
CA LYS A 68 -5.07 -3.96 22.48
C LYS A 68 -4.45 -4.29 23.85
N PHE A 69 -3.15 -4.60 23.81
CA PHE A 69 -2.21 -4.77 24.92
C PHE A 69 -2.26 -6.11 25.69
N ARG A 70 -1.57 -7.11 25.15
CA ARG A 70 -0.68 -7.93 25.98
C ARG A 70 0.75 -7.49 25.60
N PRO A 71 1.53 -6.91 26.54
CA PRO A 71 2.91 -6.48 26.29
C PRO A 71 3.80 -7.67 25.92
#